data_AF-A0A1N6L6X7-F1
#
_entry.id   AF-A0A1N6L6X7-F1
#
_cell.length_a   1.000
_cell.length_b   1.000
_cell.length_c   1.000
_cell.angle_alpha   90.00
_cell.angle_beta   90.00
_cell.angle_gamma   90.00
#
_symmetry.space_group_name_H-M   'P 1'
#
loop_
_entity.id
_entity.type
_entity.pdbx_description
1 polymer ?
#
loop_
_entity_poly.entity_id
_entity_poly.type
_entity_poly.pdbx_seq_one_letter_code
_entity_poly.pdbx_strand_id
1 'polypeptide(L)'
;MSRHILAIALALLFCACTKKETPTAQLPDMSAVRTDLAFTCVHEEDHLPALDPQANRLFLYARYLEKKDAPKDFNDIARYYRIAAAYGHYKANQNQQSLIAQGLADSPDAPTESVDLAMRLIQEGVPGGYYDIGHYLETGYGLKPDIDAALGYFRKAADLGSPQAQAYVAEQLAPHDRAPEIARQMRQCAADQGYGDAANSLGINLKNNGFYPEAVSVYQKGVEAGDTLSALALEDGFKAPPSSDRLSYLALPNDPERSRRYRAIQLFIRANDGLNPKVPDIEKIVPLPPAKLPPWDGTFQWQKEQDAMAPPQQPSDELINQLAKAKNLDPVTGLPLAGLSSKTSAAEQPATGATRLPIGTIAATGDPCPEDGIWCTKLSKGQTGVSAWFGMSARLTHRLGDGTFLKISGDRGYA
;
A
#
# COMPACT_ATOMS: atom_id res chain seq x y z
N MET A 1 -35.93 -10.95 -73.58
CA MET A 1 -37.04 -9.98 -73.77
C MET A 1 -36.66 -8.68 -73.11
N SER A 2 -36.61 -7.63 -73.93
CA SER A 2 -36.30 -6.23 -73.59
C SER A 2 -37.31 -5.61 -72.62
N ARG A 3 -36.86 -4.66 -71.79
CA ARG A 3 -37.65 -3.46 -71.43
C ARG A 3 -36.79 -2.32 -70.83
N HIS A 4 -36.32 -1.46 -71.74
CA HIS A 4 -36.24 0.02 -71.75
C HIS A 4 -35.88 0.84 -70.48
N ILE A 5 -34.75 1.58 -70.50
CA ILE A 5 -34.58 3.06 -70.74
C ILE A 5 -35.12 3.90 -69.55
N LEU A 6 -34.34 4.67 -68.76
CA LEU A 6 -33.67 5.93 -69.10
C LEU A 6 -32.87 6.38 -67.85
N ALA A 7 -31.60 6.81 -67.95
CA ALA A 7 -31.01 7.71 -66.96
C ALA A 7 -29.85 8.52 -67.58
N ILE A 8 -30.10 9.81 -67.62
CA ILE A 8 -29.31 10.94 -68.12
C ILE A 8 -27.85 10.91 -67.63
N ALA A 9 -26.91 11.04 -68.57
CA ALA A 9 -25.53 11.37 -68.28
C ALA A 9 -25.40 12.88 -68.01
N LEU A 10 -24.98 13.24 -66.80
CA LEU A 10 -24.47 14.58 -66.49
C LEU A 10 -23.09 14.41 -65.85
N ALA A 11 -22.07 14.75 -66.63
CA ALA A 11 -20.69 14.79 -66.17
C ALA A 11 -20.49 16.01 -65.26
N LEU A 12 -20.15 15.76 -63.99
CA LEU A 12 -19.57 16.78 -63.11
C LEU A 12 -18.23 16.26 -62.58
N LEU A 13 -17.17 16.90 -63.06
CA LEU A 13 -15.81 16.81 -62.57
C LEU A 13 -15.77 17.10 -61.06
N PHE A 14 -15.30 16.14 -60.27
CA PHE A 14 -14.81 16.42 -58.92
C PHE A 14 -13.37 15.96 -58.78
N CYS A 15 -12.50 16.93 -58.51
CA CYS A 15 -11.09 16.78 -58.19
C CYS A 15 -10.86 15.70 -57.12
N ALA A 16 -9.91 14.81 -57.39
CA ALA A 16 -9.36 13.90 -56.41
C ALA A 16 -8.61 14.70 -55.33
N CYS A 17 -9.24 14.89 -54.17
CA CYS A 17 -8.54 15.21 -52.93
C CYS A 17 -8.14 13.90 -52.25
N THR A 18 -6.89 13.48 -52.40
CA THR A 18 -6.29 12.40 -51.61
C THR A 18 -6.25 12.83 -50.14
N LYS A 19 -7.19 12.36 -49.32
CA LYS A 19 -7.04 12.38 -47.87
C LYS A 19 -5.91 11.40 -47.53
N LYS A 20 -4.78 11.93 -47.05
CA LYS A 20 -3.82 11.14 -46.28
C LYS A 20 -4.55 10.62 -45.06
N GLU A 21 -4.83 9.33 -45.02
CA GLU A 21 -5.23 8.65 -43.80
C GLU A 21 -4.05 8.71 -42.82
N THR A 22 -4.26 9.41 -41.71
CA THR A 22 -3.36 9.36 -40.56
C THR A 22 -3.36 7.92 -40.04
N PRO A 23 -2.20 7.29 -39.78
CA PRO A 23 -2.18 5.95 -39.22
C PRO A 23 -2.90 5.97 -37.88
N THR A 24 -3.96 5.18 -37.75
CA THR A 24 -4.65 4.95 -36.49
C THR A 24 -3.64 4.29 -35.56
N ALA A 25 -3.37 4.91 -34.40
CA ALA A 25 -2.49 4.33 -33.40
C ALA A 25 -3.03 2.93 -33.04
N GLN A 26 -2.21 1.91 -33.29
CA GLN A 26 -2.52 0.52 -32.99
C GLN A 26 -2.73 0.42 -31.47
N LEU A 27 -3.95 0.07 -31.04
CA LEU A 27 -4.22 -0.21 -29.63
C LEU A 27 -3.26 -1.33 -29.16
N PRO A 28 -2.66 -1.21 -27.97
CA PRO A 28 -1.73 -2.22 -27.47
C PRO A 28 -2.41 -3.59 -27.39
N ASP A 29 -1.64 -4.64 -27.69
CA ASP A 29 -2.10 -6.02 -27.57
C ASP A 29 -2.49 -6.32 -26.12
N MET A 30 -3.79 -6.43 -25.89
CA MET A 30 -4.36 -6.65 -24.56
C MET A 30 -3.88 -7.95 -23.91
N SER A 31 -3.38 -8.93 -24.69
CA SER A 31 -2.78 -10.15 -24.14
C SER A 31 -1.40 -9.91 -23.52
N ALA A 32 -0.59 -9.04 -24.14
CA ALA A 32 0.70 -8.63 -23.59
C ALA A 32 0.51 -7.76 -22.33
N VAL A 33 -0.41 -6.80 -22.37
CA VAL A 33 -0.75 -5.95 -21.20
C VAL A 33 -1.26 -6.79 -20.01
N ARG A 34 -2.03 -7.84 -20.27
CA ARG A 34 -2.48 -8.78 -19.22
C ARG A 34 -1.35 -9.61 -18.61
N THR A 35 -0.29 -9.88 -19.39
CA THR A 35 0.89 -10.60 -18.90
C THR A 35 1.74 -9.70 -17.99
N ASP A 36 1.83 -8.42 -18.33
CA ASP A 36 2.52 -7.40 -17.50
C ASP A 36 1.81 -7.12 -16.17
N LEU A 37 0.52 -7.46 -16.06
CA LEU A 37 -0.28 -7.34 -14.83
C LEU A 37 -0.22 -8.58 -13.92
N ALA A 38 0.52 -9.62 -14.30
CA ALA A 38 0.68 -10.82 -13.49
C ALA A 38 1.05 -10.45 -12.05
N PHE A 39 0.40 -11.09 -11.08
CA PHE A 39 0.62 -10.86 -9.66
C PHE A 39 0.96 -12.18 -8.99
N THR A 40 1.96 -12.14 -8.13
CA THR A 40 2.30 -13.26 -7.24
C THR A 40 2.08 -12.76 -5.83
N CYS A 41 1.30 -13.50 -5.03
CA CYS A 41 1.12 -13.15 -3.63
C CYS A 41 2.45 -13.29 -2.89
N VAL A 42 2.85 -12.20 -2.25
CA VAL A 42 4.03 -12.08 -1.39
C VAL A 42 3.55 -11.48 -0.08
N HIS A 43 4.05 -11.98 1.05
CA HIS A 43 3.74 -11.40 2.35
C HIS A 43 4.81 -10.39 2.74
N GLU A 44 4.38 -9.25 3.29
CA GLU A 44 5.28 -8.20 3.76
C GLU A 44 6.27 -8.75 4.80
N GLU A 45 5.81 -9.63 5.68
CA GLU A 45 6.63 -10.22 6.75
C GLU A 45 7.90 -10.93 6.26
N ASP A 46 7.89 -11.46 5.02
CA ASP A 46 9.03 -12.12 4.40
C ASP A 46 10.17 -11.13 4.05
N HIS A 47 9.88 -9.83 4.03
CA HIS A 47 10.80 -8.75 3.62
C HIS A 47 11.15 -7.80 4.78
N LEU A 48 10.59 -8.00 5.98
CA LEU A 48 10.83 -7.10 7.10
C LEU A 48 12.17 -7.37 7.78
N PRO A 49 13.00 -6.33 8.01
CA PRO A 49 14.24 -6.49 8.75
C PRO A 49 13.99 -6.81 10.23
N ALA A 50 14.92 -7.52 10.84
CA ALA A 50 14.89 -7.76 12.29
C ALA A 50 15.01 -6.45 13.07
N LEU A 51 14.20 -6.31 14.13
CA LEU A 51 14.16 -5.11 14.96
C LEU A 51 15.20 -5.15 16.08
N ASP A 52 15.96 -4.06 16.24
CA ASP A 52 16.87 -3.90 17.37
C ASP A 52 16.09 -3.95 18.71
N PRO A 53 16.47 -4.82 19.68
CA PRO A 53 15.73 -4.96 20.93
C PRO A 53 15.67 -3.70 21.79
N GLN A 54 16.69 -2.84 21.76
CA GLN A 54 16.71 -1.58 22.51
C GLN A 54 15.82 -0.54 21.83
N ALA A 55 15.91 -0.41 20.51
CA ALA A 55 14.99 0.43 19.73
C ALA A 55 13.53 -0.01 19.89
N ASN A 56 13.27 -1.33 19.90
CA ASN A 56 11.93 -1.87 20.13
C ASN A 56 11.40 -1.54 21.54
N ARG A 57 12.26 -1.45 22.56
CA ARG A 57 11.85 -0.96 23.89
C ARG A 57 11.37 0.49 23.84
N LEU A 58 12.07 1.36 23.12
CA LEU A 58 11.65 2.75 22.93
C LEU A 58 10.33 2.82 22.17
N PHE A 59 10.18 2.06 21.08
CA PHE A 59 8.93 1.97 20.33
C PHE A 59 7.75 1.51 21.20
N LEU A 60 7.91 0.42 21.96
CA LEU A 60 6.85 -0.11 22.82
C LEU A 60 6.44 0.88 23.90
N TYR A 61 7.40 1.61 24.47
CA TYR A 61 7.10 2.66 25.44
C TYR A 61 6.34 3.84 24.80
N ALA A 62 6.76 4.29 23.61
CA ALA A 62 6.05 5.31 22.83
C ALA A 62 4.60 4.89 22.51
N ARG A 63 4.39 3.64 22.08
CA ARG A 63 3.05 3.05 21.86
C ARG A 63 2.21 3.07 23.14
N TYR A 64 2.81 2.75 24.28
CA TYR A 64 2.12 2.81 25.56
C TYR A 64 1.66 4.24 25.92
N LEU A 65 2.53 5.24 25.73
CA LEU A 65 2.18 6.64 25.95
C LEU A 65 1.03 7.10 25.06
N GLU A 66 1.02 6.70 23.78
CA GLU A 66 -0.09 6.99 22.86
C GLU A 66 -1.41 6.33 23.24
N LYS A 67 -1.36 5.09 23.74
CA LYS A 67 -2.58 4.34 24.09
C LYS A 67 -3.19 4.82 25.41
N LYS A 68 -2.42 5.48 26.27
CA LYS A 68 -2.89 5.92 27.58
C LYS A 68 -4.00 6.95 27.44
N ASP A 69 -5.04 6.79 28.24
CA ASP A 69 -6.12 7.76 28.39
C ASP A 69 -5.69 8.91 29.33
N ALA A 70 -4.75 9.72 28.82
CA ALA A 70 -4.21 10.90 29.46
C ALA A 70 -3.85 11.95 28.40
N PRO A 71 -3.68 13.23 28.79
CA PRO A 71 -3.10 14.23 27.90
C PRO A 71 -1.76 13.73 27.33
N LYS A 72 -1.62 13.83 26.01
CA LYS A 72 -0.48 13.28 25.27
C LYS A 72 0.50 14.39 24.98
N ASP A 73 1.76 14.15 25.32
CA ASP A 73 2.87 14.93 24.79
C ASP A 73 3.39 14.22 23.53
N PHE A 74 2.90 14.65 22.38
CA PHE A 74 3.28 14.05 21.10
C PHE A 74 4.74 14.32 20.72
N ASN A 75 5.37 15.36 21.27
CA ASN A 75 6.80 15.60 21.09
C ASN A 75 7.64 14.60 21.87
N ASP A 76 7.26 14.30 23.12
CA ASP A 76 7.91 13.24 23.90
C ASP A 76 7.72 11.86 23.25
N ILE A 77 6.53 11.56 22.73
CA ILE A 77 6.27 10.33 21.95
C ILE A 77 7.13 10.28 20.69
N ALA A 78 7.14 11.35 19.89
CA ALA A 78 7.90 11.42 18.65
C ALA A 78 9.40 11.30 18.87
N ARG A 79 9.94 11.78 20.00
CA ARG A 79 11.34 11.57 20.39
C ARG A 79 11.71 10.08 20.45
N TYR A 80 10.89 9.27 21.11
CA TYR A 80 11.15 7.83 21.19
C TYR A 80 11.09 7.17 19.82
N TYR A 81 10.14 7.56 18.97
CA TYR A 81 10.08 7.04 17.61
C TYR A 81 11.25 7.48 16.75
N ARG A 82 11.66 8.75 16.80
CA ARG A 82 12.83 9.29 16.10
C ARG A 82 14.09 8.49 16.40
N ILE A 83 14.33 8.25 17.69
CA ILE A 83 15.49 7.46 18.12
C ILE A 83 15.34 6.01 17.65
N ALA A 84 14.19 5.36 17.84
CA ALA A 84 13.99 3.98 17.39
C ALA A 84 14.11 3.82 15.85
N ALA A 85 13.53 4.74 15.08
CA ALA A 85 13.58 4.77 13.63
C ALA A 85 15.00 4.98 13.09
N ALA A 86 15.88 5.66 13.83
CA ALA A 86 17.30 5.77 13.47
C ALA A 86 18.07 4.44 13.61
N TYR A 87 17.48 3.44 14.27
CA TYR A 87 17.96 2.06 14.35
C TYR A 87 17.17 1.10 13.45
N GLY A 88 16.50 1.60 12.41
CA GLY A 88 15.76 0.78 11.43
C GLY A 88 14.44 0.22 11.95
N HIS A 89 13.89 0.81 13.02
CA HIS A 89 12.61 0.35 13.55
C HIS A 89 11.45 0.83 12.67
N TYR A 90 11.09 0.04 11.65
CA TYR A 90 10.14 0.43 10.61
C TYR A 90 8.76 0.86 11.14
N LYS A 91 8.23 0.20 12.18
CA LYS A 91 6.96 0.63 12.81
C LYS A 91 7.06 1.98 13.53
N ALA A 92 8.25 2.30 14.08
CA ALA A 92 8.47 3.58 14.75
C ALA A 92 8.58 4.69 13.70
N ASN A 93 9.27 4.40 12.60
CA ASN A 93 9.36 5.26 11.44
C ASN A 93 7.96 5.62 10.89
N GLN A 94 7.12 4.62 10.59
CA GLN A 94 5.76 4.88 10.09
C GLN A 94 4.89 5.65 11.10
N ASN A 95 4.94 5.31 12.38
CA ASN A 95 4.19 6.05 13.40
C ASN A 95 4.66 7.50 13.53
N GLN A 96 5.96 7.75 13.45
CA GLN A 96 6.54 9.09 13.45
C GLN A 96 6.08 9.89 12.23
N GLN A 97 6.14 9.30 11.03
CA GLN A 97 5.63 9.93 9.81
C GLN A 97 4.17 10.38 10.01
N SER A 98 3.33 9.52 10.58
CA SER A 98 1.93 9.83 10.88
C SER A 98 1.78 10.99 11.87
N LEU A 99 2.55 11.03 12.96
CA LEU A 99 2.49 12.13 13.93
C LEU A 99 2.92 13.47 13.32
N ILE A 100 3.97 13.46 12.49
CA ILE A 100 4.49 14.65 11.82
C ILE A 100 3.51 15.15 10.76
N ALA A 101 3.01 14.26 9.89
CA ALA A 101 2.11 14.61 8.80
C ALA A 101 0.77 15.18 9.31
N GLN A 102 0.30 14.75 10.48
CA GLN A 102 -0.88 15.30 11.16
C GLN A 102 -0.61 16.60 11.92
N GLY A 103 0.64 17.06 11.99
CA GLY A 103 1.04 18.23 12.77
C GLY A 103 0.92 18.03 14.29
N LEU A 104 0.92 16.78 14.77
CA LEU A 104 0.87 16.46 16.19
C LEU A 104 2.24 16.56 16.86
N ALA A 105 3.31 16.26 16.12
CA ALA A 105 4.69 16.38 16.58
C ALA A 105 5.42 17.49 15.84
N ASP A 106 6.21 18.27 16.57
CA ASP A 106 6.98 19.38 16.02
C ASP A 106 8.09 18.85 15.11
N SER A 107 8.20 19.45 13.93
CA SER A 107 9.27 19.23 12.97
C SER A 107 9.69 20.57 12.37
N PRO A 108 11.00 20.84 12.21
CA PRO A 108 11.48 22.02 11.50
C PRO A 108 11.00 22.08 10.03
N ASP A 109 10.85 20.92 9.41
CA ASP A 109 10.36 20.75 8.04
C ASP A 109 9.65 19.38 7.94
N ALA A 110 8.36 19.40 8.30
CA ALA A 110 7.53 18.20 8.38
C ALA A 110 7.43 17.43 7.06
N PRO A 111 7.23 18.08 5.89
CA PRO A 111 7.25 17.39 4.61
C PRO A 111 8.59 16.71 4.31
N THR A 112 9.72 17.42 4.48
CA THR A 112 11.04 16.84 4.21
C THR A 112 11.37 15.68 5.17
N GLU A 113 11.09 15.83 6.48
CA GLU A 113 11.35 14.77 7.45
C GLU A 113 10.55 13.50 7.13
N SER A 114 9.29 13.64 6.72
CA SER A 114 8.42 12.50 6.38
C SER A 114 8.90 11.77 5.12
N VAL A 115 9.29 12.51 4.08
CA VAL A 115 9.85 11.94 2.85
C VAL A 115 11.17 11.21 3.15
N ASP A 116 12.06 11.80 3.94
CA ASP A 116 13.34 11.17 4.31
C ASP A 116 13.14 9.87 5.09
N LEU A 117 12.14 9.82 5.97
CA LEU A 117 11.75 8.62 6.71
C LEU A 117 11.26 7.51 5.78
N ALA A 118 10.36 7.82 4.83
CA ALA A 118 9.88 6.87 3.83
C ALA A 118 11.01 6.37 2.92
N MET A 119 11.93 7.27 2.52
CA MET A 119 13.12 6.90 1.75
C MET A 119 14.06 5.96 2.52
N ARG A 120 14.17 6.11 3.85
CA ARG A 120 14.93 5.17 4.69
C ARG A 120 14.30 3.79 4.72
N LEU A 121 12.97 3.69 4.83
CA LEU A 121 12.26 2.42 4.74
C LEU A 121 12.55 1.70 3.43
N ILE A 122 12.54 2.42 2.30
CA ILE A 122 12.92 1.87 0.99
C ILE A 122 14.37 1.36 1.00
N GLN A 123 15.31 2.11 1.57
CA GLN A 123 16.72 1.70 1.68
C GLN A 123 16.90 0.44 2.53
N GLU A 124 16.06 0.26 3.55
CA GLU A 124 16.04 -0.90 4.44
C GLU A 124 15.25 -2.09 3.85
N GLY A 125 14.71 -1.95 2.64
CA GLY A 125 13.95 -3.01 1.95
C GLY A 125 12.51 -3.18 2.47
N VAL A 126 12.02 -2.24 3.29
CA VAL A 126 10.67 -2.32 3.88
C VAL A 126 9.62 -1.95 2.82
N PRO A 127 8.69 -2.87 2.48
CA PRO A 127 7.69 -2.64 1.42
C PRO A 127 6.82 -1.40 1.66
N GLY A 128 6.40 -1.17 2.90
CA GLY A 128 5.64 0.02 3.31
C GLY A 128 6.29 1.36 2.94
N GLY A 129 7.62 1.45 2.85
CA GLY A 129 8.29 2.69 2.42
C GLY A 129 7.97 3.09 0.98
N TYR A 130 7.83 2.11 0.08
CA TYR A 130 7.39 2.38 -1.29
C TYR A 130 5.94 2.87 -1.32
N TYR A 131 5.07 2.32 -0.46
CA TYR A 131 3.70 2.79 -0.33
C TYR A 131 3.64 4.25 0.18
N ASP A 132 4.44 4.59 1.19
CA ASP A 132 4.51 5.94 1.75
C ASP A 132 4.95 6.97 0.69
N ILE A 133 6.00 6.66 -0.11
CA ILE A 133 6.43 7.53 -1.22
C ILE A 133 5.35 7.65 -2.30
N GLY A 134 4.66 6.55 -2.63
CA GLY A 134 3.52 6.59 -3.54
C GLY A 134 2.45 7.57 -3.07
N HIS A 135 2.12 7.53 -1.78
CA HIS A 135 1.14 8.44 -1.18
C HIS A 135 1.60 9.90 -1.17
N TYR A 136 2.87 10.17 -0.90
CA TYR A 136 3.43 11.53 -0.95
C TYR A 136 3.47 12.11 -2.37
N LEU A 137 3.75 11.29 -3.38
CA LEU A 137 3.64 11.68 -4.79
C LEU A 137 2.18 11.88 -5.23
N GLU A 138 1.24 11.11 -4.69
CA GLU A 138 -0.18 11.27 -5.00
C GLU A 138 -0.73 12.58 -4.42
N THR A 139 -0.40 12.88 -3.16
CA THR A 139 -0.93 14.03 -2.41
C THR A 139 -0.15 15.32 -2.60
N GLY A 140 1.12 15.24 -3.03
CA GLY A 140 2.02 16.38 -3.10
C GLY A 140 2.67 16.76 -1.77
N TYR A 141 2.70 15.86 -0.79
CA TYR A 141 3.27 16.14 0.53
C TYR A 141 4.79 15.99 0.51
N GLY A 142 5.52 17.11 0.45
CA GLY A 142 7.00 17.13 0.42
C GLY A 142 7.62 16.72 -0.91
N LEU A 143 6.82 16.18 -1.82
CA LEU A 143 7.19 15.86 -3.19
C LEU A 143 6.24 16.58 -4.16
N LYS A 144 6.74 16.91 -5.35
CA LYS A 144 5.88 17.41 -6.42
C LYS A 144 4.89 16.31 -6.82
N PRO A 145 3.58 16.60 -6.90
CA PRO A 145 2.59 15.61 -7.31
C PRO A 145 2.94 14.95 -8.65
N ASP A 146 2.91 13.61 -8.67
CA ASP A 146 3.10 12.80 -9.87
C ASP A 146 2.36 11.47 -9.71
N ILE A 147 1.14 11.41 -10.24
CA ILE A 147 0.25 10.25 -10.11
C ILE A 147 0.80 9.02 -10.82
N ASP A 148 1.45 9.20 -11.98
CA ASP A 148 1.98 8.07 -12.75
C ASP A 148 3.16 7.44 -12.01
N ALA A 149 4.04 8.27 -11.43
CA ALA A 149 5.10 7.78 -10.56
C ALA A 149 4.52 7.09 -9.31
N ALA A 150 3.52 7.69 -8.66
CA ALA A 150 2.86 7.13 -7.48
C ALA A 150 2.33 5.70 -7.75
N LEU A 151 1.66 5.48 -8.88
CA LEU A 151 1.16 4.15 -9.27
C LEU A 151 2.30 3.12 -9.43
N GLY A 152 3.46 3.54 -9.94
CA GLY A 152 4.65 2.70 -10.00
C GLY A 152 5.18 2.30 -8.62
N TYR A 153 5.22 3.25 -7.68
CA TYR A 153 5.60 3.01 -6.29
C TYR A 153 4.62 2.09 -5.56
N PHE A 154 3.31 2.31 -5.71
CA PHE A 154 2.28 1.43 -5.16
C PHE A 154 2.37 0.02 -5.73
N ARG A 155 2.57 -0.12 -7.04
CA ARG A 155 2.74 -1.45 -7.65
C ARG A 155 3.97 -2.16 -7.10
N LYS A 156 5.10 -1.45 -6.97
CA LYS A 156 6.32 -2.00 -6.39
C LYS A 156 6.12 -2.45 -4.94
N ALA A 157 5.45 -1.64 -4.13
CA ALA A 157 5.11 -1.99 -2.75
C ALA A 157 4.23 -3.25 -2.69
N ALA A 158 3.24 -3.37 -3.59
CA ALA A 158 2.35 -4.52 -3.67
C ALA A 158 3.09 -5.81 -4.07
N ASP A 159 4.00 -5.72 -5.04
CA ASP A 159 4.85 -6.83 -5.49
C ASP A 159 5.87 -7.27 -4.41
N LEU A 160 6.25 -6.36 -3.51
CA LEU A 160 7.07 -6.65 -2.32
C LEU A 160 6.25 -7.09 -1.10
N GLY A 161 4.93 -7.17 -1.23
CA GLY A 161 4.06 -7.77 -0.22
C GLY A 161 3.29 -6.79 0.67
N SER A 162 3.46 -5.47 0.55
CA SER A 162 2.74 -4.51 1.40
C SER A 162 1.22 -4.70 1.25
N PRO A 163 0.49 -5.05 2.32
CA PRO A 163 -0.94 -5.31 2.22
C PRO A 163 -1.76 -4.07 1.87
N GLN A 164 -1.35 -2.89 2.35
CA GLN A 164 -1.96 -1.61 1.98
C GLN A 164 -1.81 -1.35 0.48
N ALA A 165 -0.62 -1.59 -0.06
CA ALA A 165 -0.35 -1.41 -1.48
C ALA A 165 -1.08 -2.43 -2.35
N GLN A 166 -1.12 -3.70 -1.94
CA GLN A 166 -1.90 -4.74 -2.61
C GLN A 166 -3.38 -4.35 -2.68
N ALA A 167 -3.95 -3.85 -1.59
CA ALA A 167 -5.34 -3.37 -1.56
C ALA A 167 -5.55 -2.15 -2.45
N TYR A 168 -4.63 -1.16 -2.39
CA TYR A 168 -4.70 0.05 -3.21
C TYR A 168 -4.65 -0.27 -4.70
N VAL A 169 -3.67 -1.06 -5.14
CA VAL A 169 -3.53 -1.44 -6.55
C VAL A 169 -4.72 -2.29 -7.00
N ALA A 170 -5.23 -3.17 -6.13
CA ALA A 170 -6.44 -3.91 -6.43
C ALA A 170 -7.64 -3.01 -6.70
N GLU A 171 -7.81 -1.91 -5.95
CA GLU A 171 -8.88 -0.95 -6.20
C GLU A 171 -8.75 -0.32 -7.59
N GLN A 172 -7.53 0.01 -8.00
CA GLN A 172 -7.27 0.51 -9.35
C GLN A 172 -7.57 -0.54 -10.43
N LEU A 173 -7.40 -1.84 -10.15
CA LEU A 173 -7.64 -2.91 -11.13
C LEU A 173 -9.06 -3.49 -11.09
N ALA A 174 -9.84 -3.19 -10.06
CA ALA A 174 -11.18 -3.74 -9.82
C ALA A 174 -12.24 -3.41 -10.89
N PRO A 175 -12.21 -2.26 -11.60
CA PRO A 175 -13.13 -2.00 -12.70
C PRO A 175 -13.15 -3.13 -13.73
N HIS A 176 -14.35 -3.47 -14.23
CA HIS A 176 -14.59 -4.60 -15.12
C HIS A 176 -13.78 -4.57 -16.43
N ASP A 177 -13.44 -3.38 -16.91
CA ASP A 177 -12.68 -3.10 -18.14
C ASP A 177 -11.16 -3.08 -17.91
N ARG A 178 -10.69 -3.28 -16.67
CA ARG A 178 -9.28 -3.36 -16.30
C ARG A 178 -8.85 -4.82 -16.06
N ALA A 179 -8.60 -5.20 -14.80
CA ALA A 179 -8.10 -6.54 -14.44
C ALA A 179 -8.74 -7.06 -13.14
N PRO A 180 -10.07 -7.27 -13.12
CA PRO A 180 -10.82 -7.60 -11.89
C PRO A 180 -10.40 -8.93 -11.25
N GLU A 181 -9.86 -9.88 -12.00
CA GLU A 181 -9.33 -11.13 -11.45
C GLU A 181 -8.03 -10.92 -10.67
N ILE A 182 -7.11 -10.11 -11.20
CA ILE A 182 -5.88 -9.74 -10.49
C ILE A 182 -6.21 -8.91 -9.25
N ALA A 183 -7.21 -8.02 -9.34
CA ALA A 183 -7.70 -7.29 -8.17
C ALA A 183 -8.20 -8.21 -7.05
N ARG A 184 -8.93 -9.29 -7.38
CA ARG A 184 -9.34 -10.31 -6.39
C ARG A 184 -8.14 -11.00 -5.76
N GLN A 185 -7.14 -11.40 -6.55
CA GLN A 185 -5.93 -12.05 -6.04
C GLN A 185 -5.15 -11.15 -5.09
N MET A 186 -4.97 -9.87 -5.44
CA MET A 186 -4.30 -8.89 -4.60
C MET A 186 -5.06 -8.62 -3.30
N ARG A 187 -6.40 -8.45 -3.34
CA ARG A 187 -7.20 -8.32 -2.12
C ARG A 187 -7.15 -9.58 -1.26
N GLN A 188 -7.14 -10.77 -1.87
CA GLN A 188 -7.02 -12.02 -1.12
C GLN A 188 -5.68 -12.09 -0.39
N CYS A 189 -4.58 -11.76 -1.08
CA CYS A 189 -3.24 -11.72 -0.47
C CYS A 189 -3.18 -10.72 0.69
N ALA A 190 -3.72 -9.51 0.53
CA ALA A 190 -3.77 -8.51 1.61
C ALA A 190 -4.65 -8.98 2.78
N ALA A 191 -5.80 -9.61 2.50
CA ALA A 191 -6.69 -10.17 3.51
C ALA A 191 -6.02 -11.31 4.30
N ASP A 192 -5.22 -12.15 3.65
CA ASP A 192 -4.48 -13.25 4.26
C ASP A 192 -3.37 -12.75 5.21
N GLN A 193 -2.88 -11.53 4.99
CA GLN A 193 -1.97 -10.81 5.88
C GLN A 193 -2.69 -10.06 7.02
N GLY A 194 -4.01 -10.20 7.15
CA GLY A 194 -4.80 -9.54 8.19
C GLY A 194 -5.17 -8.09 7.88
N TYR A 195 -5.20 -7.69 6.60
CA TYR A 195 -5.68 -6.37 6.19
C TYR A 195 -7.21 -6.38 5.99
N GLY A 196 -7.93 -6.01 7.04
CA GLY A 196 -9.39 -6.11 7.12
C GLY A 196 -10.15 -5.38 6.02
N ASP A 197 -9.67 -4.20 5.59
CA ASP A 197 -10.31 -3.43 4.51
C ASP A 197 -10.30 -4.18 3.17
N ALA A 198 -9.21 -4.90 2.87
CA ALA A 198 -9.14 -5.75 1.68
C ALA A 198 -10.06 -6.96 1.80
N ALA A 199 -10.14 -7.58 2.98
CA ALA A 199 -11.08 -8.68 3.23
C ALA A 199 -12.53 -8.23 3.00
N ASN A 200 -12.93 -7.08 3.56
CA ASN A 200 -14.27 -6.53 3.34
C ASN A 200 -14.54 -6.27 1.85
N SER A 201 -13.60 -5.61 1.16
CA SER A 201 -13.72 -5.28 -0.26
C SER A 201 -13.81 -6.52 -1.14
N LEU A 202 -13.06 -7.57 -0.81
CA LEU A 202 -13.14 -8.86 -1.49
C LEU A 202 -14.45 -9.58 -1.18
N GLY A 203 -14.90 -9.59 0.08
CA GLY A 203 -16.20 -10.15 0.48
C GLY A 203 -17.37 -9.50 -0.27
N ILE A 204 -17.35 -8.17 -0.41
CA ILE A 204 -18.34 -7.42 -1.20
C ILE A 204 -18.29 -7.84 -2.66
N ASN A 205 -17.08 -7.94 -3.25
CA ASN A 205 -16.91 -8.36 -4.63
C ASN A 205 -17.46 -9.77 -4.86
N LEU A 206 -17.11 -10.73 -4.00
CA LEU A 206 -17.55 -12.13 -4.09
C LEU A 206 -19.07 -12.24 -3.93
N LYS A 207 -19.65 -11.58 -2.92
CA LYS A 207 -21.11 -11.52 -2.70
C LYS A 207 -21.84 -10.99 -3.92
N ASN A 208 -21.38 -9.87 -4.48
CA ASN A 208 -22.03 -9.23 -5.63
C ASN A 208 -21.97 -10.10 -6.90
N ASN A 209 -21.01 -11.02 -6.98
CA ASN A 209 -20.88 -12.00 -8.06
C ASN A 209 -21.54 -13.36 -7.74
N GLY A 210 -22.20 -13.50 -6.58
CA GLY A 210 -22.90 -14.72 -6.18
C GLY A 210 -22.03 -15.81 -5.54
N PHE A 211 -20.75 -15.54 -5.28
CA PHE A 211 -19.81 -16.43 -4.59
C PHE A 211 -19.99 -16.31 -3.07
N TYR A 212 -21.18 -16.68 -2.57
CA TYR A 212 -21.55 -16.44 -1.18
C TYR A 212 -20.69 -17.22 -0.16
N PRO A 213 -20.40 -18.53 -0.33
CA PRO A 213 -19.55 -19.26 0.61
C PRO A 213 -18.14 -18.64 0.75
N GLU A 214 -17.55 -18.23 -0.37
CA GLU A 214 -16.25 -17.58 -0.42
C GLU A 214 -16.32 -16.20 0.23
N ALA A 215 -17.37 -15.42 -0.04
CA ALA A 215 -17.59 -14.12 0.61
C ALA A 215 -17.66 -14.26 2.13
N VAL A 216 -18.41 -15.25 2.64
CA VAL A 216 -18.53 -15.55 4.08
C VAL A 216 -17.17 -15.91 4.68
N SER A 217 -16.38 -16.75 4.00
CA SER A 217 -15.03 -17.10 4.46
C SER A 217 -14.09 -15.90 4.51
N VAL A 218 -14.17 -15.01 3.53
CA VAL A 218 -13.31 -13.81 3.49
C VAL A 218 -13.78 -12.78 4.52
N TYR A 219 -15.08 -12.58 4.71
CA TYR A 219 -15.59 -11.74 5.79
C TYR A 219 -15.13 -12.27 7.15
N GLN A 220 -15.09 -13.59 7.37
CA GLN A 220 -14.56 -14.15 8.62
C GLN A 220 -13.10 -13.73 8.87
N LYS A 221 -12.25 -13.76 7.83
CA LYS A 221 -10.87 -13.22 7.92
C LYS A 221 -10.85 -11.73 8.20
N GLY A 222 -11.79 -10.97 7.61
CA GLY A 222 -11.99 -9.56 7.93
C GLY A 222 -12.30 -9.34 9.41
N VAL A 223 -13.19 -10.15 9.99
CA VAL A 223 -13.51 -10.10 11.43
C VAL A 223 -12.29 -10.45 12.29
N GLU A 224 -11.54 -11.50 11.94
CA GLU A 224 -10.29 -11.87 12.60
C GLU A 224 -9.29 -10.69 12.61
N ALA A 225 -9.18 -10.01 11.47
CA ALA A 225 -8.39 -8.81 11.25
C ALA A 225 -8.95 -7.55 11.94
N GLY A 226 -10.09 -7.62 12.61
CA GLY A 226 -10.70 -6.48 13.31
C GLY A 226 -11.48 -5.53 12.41
N ASP A 227 -11.92 -5.95 11.23
CA ASP A 227 -12.81 -5.14 10.39
C ASP A 227 -14.26 -5.22 10.86
N THR A 228 -14.78 -4.05 11.23
CA THR A 228 -16.15 -3.85 11.72
C THR A 228 -17.19 -4.12 10.63
N LEU A 229 -16.89 -3.83 9.37
CA LEU A 229 -17.86 -3.97 8.27
C LEU A 229 -18.06 -5.43 7.88
N SER A 230 -17.02 -6.25 7.95
CA SER A 230 -17.08 -7.70 7.79
C SER A 230 -17.91 -8.35 8.90
N ALA A 231 -17.77 -7.88 10.14
CA ALA A 231 -18.60 -8.35 11.25
C ALA A 231 -20.08 -8.00 11.04
N LEU A 232 -20.36 -6.79 10.53
CA LEU A 232 -21.73 -6.38 10.16
C LEU A 232 -22.30 -7.23 9.02
N ALA A 233 -21.51 -7.49 7.98
CA ALA A 233 -21.95 -8.30 6.85
C ALA A 233 -22.35 -9.72 7.30
N LEU A 234 -21.59 -10.33 8.21
CA LEU A 234 -21.92 -11.64 8.77
C LEU A 234 -23.08 -11.57 9.76
N GLU A 235 -23.15 -10.53 10.61
CA GLU A 235 -24.30 -10.27 11.48
C GLU A 235 -25.61 -10.28 10.68
N ASP A 236 -25.66 -9.50 9.59
CA ASP A 236 -26.85 -9.36 8.76
C ASP A 236 -27.09 -10.60 7.88
N GLY A 237 -26.03 -11.22 7.36
CA GLY A 237 -26.13 -12.47 6.59
C GLY A 237 -26.79 -13.60 7.37
N PHE A 238 -26.43 -13.78 8.64
CA PHE A 238 -27.04 -14.80 9.51
C PHE A 238 -28.47 -14.47 9.97
N LYS A 239 -28.99 -13.26 9.72
CA LYS A 239 -30.44 -12.98 9.82
C LYS A 239 -31.23 -13.58 8.65
N ALA A 240 -30.54 -14.14 7.65
CA ALA A 240 -31.09 -14.75 6.44
C ALA A 240 -32.14 -13.87 5.73
N PRO A 241 -31.76 -12.64 5.32
CA PRO A 241 -32.66 -11.77 4.58
C PRO A 241 -33.06 -12.44 3.25
N PRO A 242 -34.19 -12.03 2.63
CA PRO A 242 -34.57 -12.54 1.32
C PRO A 242 -33.54 -12.14 0.25
N SER A 243 -33.42 -12.91 -0.83
CA SER A 243 -32.48 -12.62 -1.94
C SER A 243 -32.75 -11.29 -2.67
N SER A 244 -33.92 -10.68 -2.46
CA SER A 244 -34.22 -9.32 -2.91
C SER A 244 -33.42 -8.24 -2.15
N ASP A 245 -33.01 -8.51 -0.91
CA ASP A 245 -32.10 -7.65 -0.15
C ASP A 245 -30.65 -7.93 -0.56
N ARG A 246 -30.25 -7.35 -1.69
CA ARG A 246 -28.90 -7.53 -2.25
C ARG A 246 -27.79 -7.00 -1.34
N LEU A 247 -28.11 -6.10 -0.40
CA LEU A 247 -27.11 -5.52 0.50
C LEU A 247 -26.65 -6.56 1.52
N SER A 248 -27.59 -7.29 2.11
CA SER A 248 -27.36 -8.17 3.26
C SER A 248 -27.39 -9.67 2.92
N TYR A 249 -27.89 -10.05 1.74
CA TYR A 249 -28.01 -11.45 1.36
C TYR A 249 -26.66 -12.15 1.16
N LEU A 250 -26.43 -13.21 1.93
CA LEU A 250 -25.23 -14.08 1.86
C LEU A 250 -25.58 -15.57 1.70
N ALA A 251 -26.81 -15.91 1.32
CA ALA A 251 -27.27 -17.30 1.19
C ALA A 251 -27.00 -18.18 2.43
N LEU A 252 -26.95 -17.58 3.62
CA LEU A 252 -26.78 -18.25 4.89
C LEU A 252 -28.13 -18.65 5.49
N PRO A 253 -28.19 -19.75 6.27
CA PRO A 253 -29.38 -20.07 7.06
C PRO A 253 -29.57 -19.05 8.17
N ASN A 254 -30.82 -18.88 8.62
CA ASN A 254 -31.11 -18.05 9.78
C ASN A 254 -30.46 -18.67 11.02
N ASP A 255 -29.53 -17.97 11.63
CA ASP A 255 -28.84 -18.37 12.87
C ASP A 255 -28.76 -17.15 13.81
N PRO A 256 -29.78 -16.95 14.65
CA PRO A 256 -29.84 -15.78 15.54
C PRO A 256 -28.68 -15.71 16.54
N GLU A 257 -28.13 -16.85 16.96
CA GLU A 257 -27.00 -16.85 17.90
C GLU A 257 -25.70 -16.45 17.19
N ARG A 258 -25.45 -16.90 15.96
CA ARG A 258 -24.32 -16.40 15.16
C ARG A 258 -24.43 -14.91 14.91
N SER A 259 -25.61 -14.45 14.50
CA SER A 259 -25.87 -13.02 14.31
C SER A 259 -25.58 -12.24 15.60
N ARG A 260 -26.05 -12.72 16.77
CA ARG A 260 -25.75 -12.11 18.08
C ARG A 260 -24.25 -12.06 18.38
N ARG A 261 -23.50 -13.12 18.10
CA ARG A 261 -22.03 -13.16 18.34
C ARG A 261 -21.28 -12.18 17.43
N TYR A 262 -21.61 -12.11 16.14
CA TYR A 262 -21.03 -11.11 15.25
C TYR A 262 -21.38 -9.68 15.66
N ARG A 263 -22.61 -9.44 16.14
CA ARG A 263 -22.97 -8.14 16.72
C ARG A 263 -22.09 -7.79 17.92
N ALA A 264 -21.86 -8.74 18.83
CA ALA A 264 -21.00 -8.52 19.99
C ALA A 264 -19.54 -8.23 19.58
N ILE A 265 -19.02 -8.97 18.59
CA ILE A 265 -17.69 -8.72 18.02
C ILE A 265 -17.61 -7.33 17.39
N GLN A 266 -18.60 -6.95 16.58
CA GLN A 266 -18.69 -5.62 15.97
C GLN A 266 -18.64 -4.51 17.02
N LEU A 267 -19.42 -4.64 18.10
CA LEU A 267 -19.43 -3.66 19.19
C LEU A 267 -18.09 -3.61 19.93
N PHE A 268 -17.46 -4.77 20.14
CA PHE A 268 -16.13 -4.86 20.73
C PHE A 268 -15.06 -4.15 19.88
N ILE A 269 -15.02 -4.44 18.58
CA ILE A 269 -14.08 -3.80 17.64
C ILE A 269 -14.30 -2.28 17.67
N ARG A 270 -15.54 -1.80 17.51
CA ARG A 270 -15.86 -0.36 17.52
C ARG A 270 -15.48 0.34 18.81
N ALA A 271 -15.71 -0.29 19.96
CA ALA A 271 -15.36 0.29 21.25
C ALA A 271 -13.85 0.45 21.45
N ASN A 272 -13.05 -0.31 20.70
CA ASN A 272 -11.60 -0.36 20.81
C ASN A 272 -10.86 0.11 19.54
N ASP A 273 -11.57 0.68 18.55
CA ASP A 273 -11.05 0.94 17.19
C ASP A 273 -9.71 1.71 17.18
N GLY A 274 -9.57 2.71 18.05
CA GLY A 274 -8.32 3.49 18.22
C GLY A 274 -7.11 2.68 18.73
N LEU A 275 -7.31 1.43 19.15
CA LEU A 275 -6.28 0.50 19.61
C LEU A 275 -5.99 -0.62 18.60
N ASN A 276 -6.64 -0.62 17.43
CA ASN A 276 -6.55 -1.64 16.38
C ASN A 276 -6.80 -3.06 16.92
N PRO A 277 -8.00 -3.34 17.45
CA PRO A 277 -8.33 -4.61 18.09
C PRO A 277 -8.39 -5.73 17.05
N LYS A 278 -7.95 -6.93 17.43
CA LYS A 278 -8.02 -8.13 16.59
C LYS A 278 -8.89 -9.19 17.26
N VAL A 279 -9.37 -10.16 16.49
CA VAL A 279 -10.21 -11.26 16.99
C VAL A 279 -9.60 -12.62 16.58
N PRO A 280 -8.36 -12.94 17.03
CA PRO A 280 -7.65 -14.16 16.62
C PRO A 280 -8.33 -15.46 17.12
N ASP A 281 -9.22 -15.35 18.10
CA ASP A 281 -10.02 -16.44 18.64
C ASP A 281 -11.39 -16.57 17.96
N ILE A 282 -11.60 -15.97 16.78
CA ILE A 282 -12.89 -15.97 16.09
C ILE A 282 -13.44 -17.39 15.87
N GLU A 283 -12.61 -18.38 15.53
CA GLU A 283 -13.04 -19.78 15.35
C GLU A 283 -13.46 -20.45 16.67
N LYS A 284 -13.04 -19.91 17.82
CA LYS A 284 -13.49 -20.34 19.15
C LYS A 284 -14.74 -19.58 19.61
N ILE A 285 -15.07 -18.47 18.96
CA ILE A 285 -16.24 -17.64 19.26
C ILE A 285 -17.41 -18.01 18.32
N VAL A 286 -17.19 -18.02 17.01
CA VAL A 286 -18.22 -18.20 15.98
C VAL A 286 -17.62 -18.90 14.74
N PRO A 287 -17.24 -20.19 14.84
CA PRO A 287 -16.68 -20.93 13.69
C PRO A 287 -17.73 -21.10 12.61
N LEU A 288 -17.41 -20.89 11.33
CA LEU A 288 -18.42 -20.92 10.26
C LEU A 288 -19.20 -22.25 10.13
N PRO A 289 -20.46 -22.26 9.65
CA PRO A 289 -21.18 -23.49 9.33
C PRO A 289 -20.37 -24.38 8.36
N PRO A 290 -20.44 -25.72 8.50
CA PRO A 290 -21.40 -26.49 9.30
C PRO A 290 -20.99 -26.71 10.76
N ALA A 291 -19.90 -26.11 11.25
CA ALA A 291 -19.47 -26.28 12.64
C ALA A 291 -20.56 -25.84 13.63
N LYS A 292 -20.70 -26.57 14.74
CA LYS A 292 -21.59 -26.15 15.83
C LYS A 292 -20.91 -25.06 16.64
N LEU A 293 -21.71 -24.13 17.16
CA LEU A 293 -21.19 -23.09 18.04
C LEU A 293 -20.65 -23.68 19.34
N PRO A 294 -19.40 -23.36 19.71
CA PRO A 294 -18.85 -23.74 21.01
C PRO A 294 -19.47 -22.92 22.14
N PRO A 295 -19.35 -23.36 23.41
CA PRO A 295 -19.56 -22.50 24.57
C PRO A 295 -18.66 -21.26 24.46
N TRP A 296 -19.21 -20.09 24.76
CA TRP A 296 -18.48 -18.83 24.74
C TRP A 296 -18.89 -18.00 25.96
N ASP A 297 -17.90 -17.48 26.68
CA ASP A 297 -18.07 -16.74 27.93
C ASP A 297 -18.39 -15.24 27.72
N GLY A 298 -18.50 -14.80 26.46
CA GLY A 298 -18.75 -13.41 26.12
C GLY A 298 -17.50 -12.53 26.10
N THR A 299 -16.31 -13.12 26.23
CA THR A 299 -15.03 -12.38 26.27
C THR A 299 -14.20 -12.58 25.00
N PHE A 300 -13.19 -11.72 24.83
CA PHE A 300 -12.28 -11.75 23.67
C PHE A 300 -10.85 -11.95 24.14
N GLN A 301 -10.10 -12.81 23.45
CA GLN A 301 -8.68 -13.05 23.75
C GLN A 301 -7.89 -11.74 23.79
N TRP A 302 -8.10 -10.85 22.81
CA TRP A 302 -7.42 -9.55 22.75
C TRP A 302 -7.62 -8.70 24.03
N GLN A 303 -8.84 -8.67 24.57
CA GLN A 303 -9.13 -7.92 25.80
C GLN A 303 -8.40 -8.53 27.00
N LYS A 304 -8.44 -9.86 27.13
CA LYS A 304 -7.72 -10.59 28.19
C LYS A 304 -6.22 -10.29 28.15
N GLU A 305 -5.65 -10.22 26.94
CA GLU A 305 -4.25 -9.86 26.74
C GLU A 305 -3.97 -8.40 27.15
N GLN A 306 -4.80 -7.44 26.72
CA GLN A 306 -4.63 -6.04 27.14
C GLN A 306 -4.72 -5.87 28.66
N ASP A 307 -5.69 -6.52 29.31
CA ASP A 307 -5.90 -6.43 30.77
C ASP A 307 -4.74 -7.07 31.56
N ALA A 308 -4.07 -8.06 30.98
CA ALA A 308 -2.92 -8.74 31.58
C ALA A 308 -1.57 -8.05 31.32
N MET A 309 -1.50 -7.10 30.37
CA MET A 309 -0.25 -6.43 29.99
C MET A 309 0.22 -5.48 31.10
N ALA A 310 1.37 -5.78 31.70
CA ALA A 310 2.07 -4.82 32.54
C ALA A 310 2.57 -3.63 31.69
N PRO A 311 2.49 -2.39 32.19
CA PRO A 311 3.06 -1.24 31.49
C PRO A 311 4.54 -1.46 31.15
N PRO A 312 4.99 -1.13 29.93
CA PRO A 312 6.41 -1.21 29.60
C PRO A 312 7.19 -0.29 30.55
N GLN A 313 8.36 -0.77 30.99
CA GLN A 313 9.27 0.06 31.78
C GLN A 313 9.74 1.25 30.95
N GLN A 314 9.69 2.44 31.54
CA GLN A 314 10.24 3.63 30.92
C GLN A 314 11.73 3.43 30.61
N PRO A 315 12.17 3.66 29.35
CA PRO A 315 13.59 3.67 29.01
C PRO A 315 14.35 4.65 29.90
N SER A 316 15.49 4.24 30.45
CA SER A 316 16.31 5.14 31.27
C SER A 316 16.90 6.27 30.42
N ASP A 317 17.12 7.43 31.04
CA ASP A 317 17.79 8.55 30.38
C ASP A 317 19.17 8.15 29.84
N GLU A 318 19.88 7.28 30.55
CA GLU A 318 21.16 6.72 30.09
C GLU A 318 21.02 5.97 28.76
N LEU A 319 20.00 5.12 28.62
CA LEU A 319 19.74 4.39 27.38
C LEU A 319 19.36 5.34 26.25
N ILE A 320 18.48 6.31 26.52
CA ILE A 320 18.05 7.31 25.53
C ILE A 320 19.26 8.12 25.05
N ASN A 321 20.08 8.61 25.98
CA ASN A 321 21.29 9.37 25.70
C ASN A 321 22.30 8.55 24.89
N GLN A 322 22.51 7.28 25.26
CA GLN A 322 23.40 6.38 24.54
C GLN A 322 22.94 6.19 23.08
N LEU A 323 21.66 5.86 22.88
CA LEU A 323 21.11 5.57 21.57
C LEU A 323 21.10 6.82 20.67
N ALA A 324 20.65 7.95 21.21
CA ALA A 324 20.60 9.23 20.50
C ALA A 324 22.00 9.69 20.09
N LYS A 325 22.96 9.66 21.01
CA LYS A 325 24.36 10.04 20.73
C LYS A 325 24.97 9.19 19.62
N ALA A 326 24.75 7.88 19.64
CA ALA A 326 25.28 6.98 18.61
C ALA A 326 24.68 7.21 17.22
N LYS A 327 23.54 7.93 17.11
CA LYS A 327 22.91 8.35 15.85
C LYS A 327 23.00 9.85 15.59
N ASN A 328 23.79 10.59 16.38
CA ASN A 328 23.91 12.06 16.31
C ASN A 328 22.57 12.80 16.43
N LEU A 329 21.70 12.31 17.30
CA LEU A 329 20.41 12.90 17.61
C LEU A 329 20.46 13.63 18.96
N ASP A 330 19.63 14.65 19.10
CA ASP A 330 19.30 15.27 20.38
C ASP A 330 18.47 14.28 21.22
N PRO A 331 18.92 13.89 22.43
CA PRO A 331 18.18 12.96 23.26
C PRO A 331 16.85 13.51 23.79
N VAL A 332 16.61 14.83 23.74
CA VAL A 332 15.36 15.47 24.22
C VAL A 332 14.29 15.51 23.14
N THR A 333 14.68 15.71 21.88
CA THR A 333 13.72 15.87 20.77
C THR A 333 13.74 14.70 19.79
N GLY A 334 14.81 13.89 19.81
CA GLY A 334 15.12 12.88 18.81
C GLY A 334 15.54 13.47 17.46
N LEU A 335 15.58 14.80 17.32
CA LEU A 335 15.94 15.46 16.06
C LEU A 335 17.46 15.39 15.82
N PRO A 336 17.91 15.43 14.55
CA PRO A 336 19.33 15.57 14.25
C PRO A 336 19.91 16.86 14.85
N LEU A 337 21.10 16.78 15.46
CA LEU A 337 21.78 17.94 16.01
C LEU A 337 22.24 18.89 14.88
N ALA A 338 21.86 20.17 14.96
CA ALA A 338 22.20 21.19 13.96
C ALA A 338 23.73 21.40 13.87
N GLY A 339 24.27 21.37 12.65
CA GLY A 339 25.71 21.49 12.37
C GLY A 339 26.30 20.35 11.53
N LEU A 340 25.52 19.30 11.23
CA LEU A 340 25.95 18.18 10.37
C LEU A 340 24.94 17.78 9.28
N SER A 341 23.75 18.41 9.23
CA SER A 341 22.70 18.14 8.22
C SER A 341 23.04 18.60 6.79
N SER A 342 24.31 18.90 6.48
CA SER A 342 24.80 19.08 5.11
C SER A 342 25.87 18.06 4.70
N LYS A 343 26.13 17.02 5.51
CA LYS A 343 27.13 15.98 5.16
C LYS A 343 26.72 14.53 5.43
N THR A 344 25.47 14.23 5.78
CA THR A 344 24.99 12.84 5.86
C THR A 344 24.62 12.19 4.52
N SER A 345 24.86 12.88 3.40
CA SER A 345 25.04 12.25 2.09
C SER A 345 26.51 11.96 1.73
N ALA A 346 27.47 12.24 2.63
CA ALA A 346 28.89 12.02 2.37
C ALA A 346 29.72 11.85 3.66
N ALA A 347 29.62 10.69 4.31
CA ALA A 347 30.68 10.19 5.20
C ALA A 347 30.69 8.65 5.22
N GLU A 348 31.62 8.10 4.44
CA GLU A 348 32.25 6.78 4.50
C GLU A 348 31.36 5.56 4.81
N GLN A 349 30.63 5.12 3.79
CA GLN A 349 30.48 3.68 3.55
C GLN A 349 31.86 3.09 3.19
N PRO A 350 32.22 1.87 3.67
CA PRO A 350 33.27 1.11 2.99
C PRO A 350 32.89 1.01 1.52
N ALA A 351 33.82 1.34 0.64
CA ALA A 351 33.60 1.59 -0.78
C ALA A 351 32.95 0.41 -1.53
N THR A 352 31.63 0.30 -1.40
CA THR A 352 30.67 -0.34 -2.30
C THR A 352 29.38 0.51 -2.28
N GLY A 353 29.53 1.83 -2.27
CA GLY A 353 28.42 2.77 -2.40
C GLY A 353 28.17 3.03 -3.87
N ALA A 354 27.13 2.41 -4.43
CA ALA A 354 26.62 2.80 -5.74
C ALA A 354 26.15 4.26 -5.63
N THR A 355 26.91 5.17 -6.25
CA THR A 355 26.53 6.58 -6.38
C THR A 355 25.24 6.61 -7.18
N ARG A 356 24.12 7.06 -6.57
CA ARG A 356 22.86 7.22 -7.32
C ARG A 356 23.13 8.09 -8.54
N LEU A 357 22.61 7.68 -9.69
CA LEU A 357 22.95 8.31 -10.95
C LEU A 357 22.34 9.71 -11.04
N PRO A 358 23.05 10.65 -11.71
CA PRO A 358 22.48 11.97 -11.99
C PRO A 358 21.16 11.86 -12.76
N ILE A 359 20.18 12.68 -12.40
CA ILE A 359 18.96 12.87 -13.19
C ILE A 359 19.31 13.19 -14.64
N GLY A 360 18.64 12.52 -15.58
CA GLY A 360 18.96 12.62 -17.01
C GLY A 360 20.09 11.73 -17.48
N THR A 361 20.63 10.84 -16.62
CA THR A 361 21.53 9.78 -17.06
C THR A 361 20.83 8.91 -18.10
N ILE A 362 21.60 8.58 -19.13
CA ILE A 362 21.14 7.83 -20.28
C ILE A 362 21.77 6.44 -20.22
N ALA A 363 20.95 5.41 -20.28
CA ALA A 363 21.37 4.02 -20.40
C ALA A 363 20.89 3.43 -21.73
N ALA A 364 21.66 2.49 -22.29
CA ALA A 364 21.33 1.85 -23.55
C ALA A 364 20.37 0.67 -23.34
N THR A 365 19.56 0.37 -24.35
CA THR A 365 18.74 -0.84 -24.35
C THR A 365 19.63 -2.09 -24.27
N GLY A 366 19.28 -3.01 -23.38
CA GLY A 366 20.02 -4.25 -23.14
C GLY A 366 21.03 -4.17 -22.00
N ASP A 367 21.34 -2.96 -21.51
CA ASP A 367 22.21 -2.78 -20.36
C ASP A 367 21.51 -3.19 -19.06
N PRO A 368 22.25 -3.76 -18.09
CA PRO A 368 21.74 -3.94 -16.73
C PRO A 368 21.42 -2.58 -16.11
N CYS A 369 20.32 -2.51 -15.35
CA CYS A 369 19.91 -1.28 -14.70
C CYS A 369 20.98 -0.84 -13.68
N PRO A 370 21.58 0.35 -13.87
CA PRO A 370 22.63 0.81 -12.98
C PRO A 370 22.11 1.21 -11.58
N GLU A 371 20.81 1.48 -11.45
CA GLU A 371 20.10 1.67 -10.19
C GLU A 371 18.61 1.29 -10.35
N ASP A 372 17.96 0.96 -9.23
CA ASP A 372 16.51 0.75 -9.15
C ASP A 372 15.76 2.06 -9.43
N GLY A 373 14.73 2.02 -10.28
CA GLY A 373 13.92 3.21 -10.53
C GLY A 373 12.95 3.08 -11.70
N ILE A 374 12.15 4.13 -11.90
CA ILE A 374 11.32 4.28 -13.10
C ILE A 374 12.20 4.86 -14.22
N TRP A 375 12.31 4.12 -15.32
CA TRP A 375 13.05 4.53 -16.50
C TRP A 375 12.08 4.88 -17.61
N CYS A 376 12.24 6.07 -18.19
CA CYS A 376 11.38 6.58 -19.25
C CYS A 376 12.14 6.62 -20.58
N THR A 377 11.48 6.26 -21.68
CA THR A 377 12.07 6.39 -23.02
C THR A 377 12.16 7.87 -23.41
N LYS A 378 13.31 8.34 -23.92
CA LYS A 378 13.42 9.68 -24.50
C LYS A 378 12.88 9.65 -25.93
N LEU A 379 11.76 10.31 -26.16
CA LEU A 379 11.07 10.25 -27.45
C LEU A 379 11.55 11.32 -28.43
N SER A 380 11.73 10.93 -29.69
CA SER A 380 11.83 11.87 -30.82
C SER A 380 10.46 12.44 -31.17
N LYS A 381 10.43 13.58 -31.86
CA LYS A 381 9.18 14.27 -32.22
C LYS A 381 8.29 13.34 -33.07
N GLY A 382 7.17 12.87 -32.51
CA GLY A 382 6.21 11.99 -33.17
C GLY A 382 6.20 10.53 -32.67
N GLN A 383 7.02 10.16 -31.69
CA GLN A 383 7.00 8.83 -31.06
C GLN A 383 6.18 8.84 -29.76
N THR A 384 5.58 7.70 -29.41
CA THR A 384 4.93 7.44 -28.11
C THR A 384 5.79 6.50 -27.28
N GLY A 385 5.99 6.81 -26.00
CA GLY A 385 6.87 6.08 -25.10
C GLY A 385 6.11 5.41 -23.96
N VAL A 386 6.78 4.47 -23.31
CA VAL A 386 6.31 3.75 -22.12
C VAL A 386 7.33 3.96 -21.01
N SER A 387 6.85 4.31 -19.82
CA SER A 387 7.61 4.28 -18.58
C SER A 387 7.51 2.89 -17.97
N ALA A 388 8.62 2.37 -17.47
CA ALA A 388 8.64 1.08 -16.78
C ALA A 388 9.61 1.12 -15.60
N TRP A 389 9.23 0.48 -14.51
CA TRP A 389 10.09 0.30 -13.35
C TRP A 389 11.01 -0.89 -13.58
N PHE A 390 12.31 -0.71 -13.39
CA PHE A 390 13.29 -1.78 -13.51
C PHE A 390 14.17 -1.83 -12.25
N GLY A 391 14.42 -3.05 -11.76
CA GLY A 391 15.38 -3.30 -10.70
C GLY A 391 16.81 -3.51 -11.22
N MET A 392 17.84 -3.41 -10.38
CA MET A 392 19.27 -3.52 -10.73
C MET A 392 19.65 -4.82 -11.45
N SER A 393 18.88 -5.89 -11.25
CA SER A 393 19.07 -7.18 -11.93
C SER A 393 18.31 -7.30 -13.26
N ALA A 394 17.42 -6.35 -13.57
CA ALA A 394 16.69 -6.30 -14.81
C ALA A 394 17.52 -5.63 -15.92
N ARG A 395 17.24 -6.00 -17.17
CA ARG A 395 17.80 -5.34 -18.36
C ARG A 395 16.77 -4.41 -18.95
N LEU A 396 17.23 -3.27 -19.45
CA LEU A 396 16.39 -2.29 -20.12
C LEU A 396 15.91 -2.84 -21.47
N THR A 397 14.63 -3.17 -21.60
CA THR A 397 14.05 -3.69 -22.86
C THR A 397 13.28 -2.61 -23.61
N HIS A 398 13.60 -2.39 -24.88
CA HIS A 398 12.85 -1.50 -25.78
C HIS A 398 11.96 -2.32 -26.71
N ARG A 399 10.71 -1.90 -26.92
CA ARG A 399 9.87 -2.37 -28.03
C ARG A 399 9.60 -1.20 -28.99
N LEU A 400 9.91 -1.43 -30.27
CA LEU A 400 9.69 -0.58 -31.45
C LEU A 400 10.78 0.47 -31.80
N GLY A 401 11.42 0.30 -32.96
CA GLY A 401 11.78 1.44 -33.80
C GLY A 401 13.25 1.62 -34.15
N ASP A 402 13.98 2.42 -33.38
CA ASP A 402 15.14 3.13 -33.91
C ASP A 402 16.07 3.65 -32.81
N GLY A 403 16.71 2.72 -32.10
CA GLY A 403 18.12 2.87 -31.70
C GLY A 403 18.58 4.18 -31.02
N THR A 404 17.84 4.78 -30.08
CA THR A 404 18.47 5.66 -29.06
C THR A 404 17.63 5.93 -27.78
N PHE A 405 18.21 5.49 -26.64
CA PHE A 405 18.30 6.08 -25.27
C PHE A 405 17.10 6.41 -24.36
N LEU A 406 17.16 5.84 -23.13
CA LEU A 406 16.27 6.08 -21.99
C LEU A 406 16.77 7.25 -21.11
N LYS A 407 15.86 8.03 -20.52
CA LYS A 407 16.14 9.18 -19.63
C LYS A 407 15.54 8.91 -18.25
N ILE A 408 16.33 9.09 -17.19
CA ILE A 408 15.83 9.18 -15.81
C ILE A 408 15.11 10.52 -15.63
N SER A 409 13.82 10.52 -15.29
CA SER A 409 13.15 11.71 -14.77
C SER A 409 13.07 11.64 -13.25
N GLY A 410 13.92 12.40 -12.57
CA GLY A 410 13.63 12.91 -11.23
C GLY A 410 13.52 14.41 -11.38
N ASP A 411 12.34 14.99 -11.20
CA ASP A 411 12.25 16.45 -11.15
C ASP A 411 12.79 16.88 -9.78
N ARG A 412 13.96 17.52 -9.75
CA ARG A 412 14.39 18.31 -8.60
C ARG A 412 13.58 19.59 -8.62
N GLY A 413 12.56 19.66 -7.78
CA GLY A 413 11.81 20.88 -7.53
C GLY A 413 11.57 21.03 -6.04
N TYR A 414 12.61 21.45 -5.31
CA TYR A 414 12.38 22.20 -4.08
C TYR A 414 11.64 23.49 -4.47
N ALA A 415 10.44 23.66 -3.93
CA ALA A 415 9.82 24.95 -3.71
C ALA A 415 8.99 24.86 -2.44
#